data_AF-A0A956HA45-F1
#
_entry.id   AF-A0A956HA45-F1
#
_cell.length_a   1.000
_cell.length_b   1.000
_cell.length_c   1.000
_cell.angle_alpha   90.00
_cell.angle_beta   90.00
_cell.angle_gamma   90.00
#
_symmetry.space_group_name_H-M   'P 1'
#
loop_
_entity.id
_entity.type
_entity.pdbx_description
1 polymer ?
#
loop_
_entity_poly.entity_id
_entity_poly.type
_entity_poly.pdbx_seq_one_letter_code
_entity_poly.pdbx_strand_id
1 'polypeptide(L)'
;LDEARRVAAQSLRAEADGYYQSGQYAQASQAYSRLLSEFRQYLAPEEIGMIEGRVNETRSIALQGGQPISEVERQRQVENQRISAEFANLLEQADTALNEGDTDGAGRLSSRALALIENNESYFAQSEVDRLKAEAQAMQQRVDARRRQQETANAATEAARLRQEALDREGRAAAERESQKRELLRRVRALQMEQDYDGALQVIDQILFLDPNDVAALFMRDILIDTKYYVEWNRLRDAAIFTYTDQAMDNMEALLAPASIVTFPADWPQLSFRRGEPTAYADSPENRRVLAQLETTRIPANFNSNPIENVIAFLEGVTQIDMDADWDALEQIGVERGDPVTLQLTSVPVSTVLDR
;
A
#
# COMPACT_ATOMS: atom_id res chain seq x y z
N LEU A 1 36.20 22.21 -121.66
CA LEU A 1 36.18 20.95 -120.86
C LEU A 1 36.23 21.25 -119.35
N ASP A 2 37.02 22.22 -118.88
CA ASP A 2 37.10 22.56 -117.45
C ASP A 2 35.83 23.20 -116.86
N GLU A 3 35.12 24.02 -117.63
CA GLU A 3 33.89 24.69 -117.16
C GLU A 3 32.75 23.70 -116.89
N ALA A 4 32.63 22.66 -117.72
CA ALA A 4 31.66 21.57 -117.53
C ALA A 4 31.94 20.77 -116.23
N ARG A 5 33.21 20.64 -115.81
CA ARG A 5 33.57 19.93 -114.58
C ARG A 5 33.29 20.74 -113.31
N ARG A 6 33.37 22.07 -113.36
CA ARG A 6 32.97 22.96 -112.26
C ARG A 6 31.47 22.92 -112.02
N VAL A 7 30.67 22.97 -113.08
CA VAL A 7 29.20 22.85 -112.99
C VAL A 7 28.81 21.48 -112.43
N ALA A 8 29.48 20.40 -112.86
CA ALA A 8 29.27 19.07 -112.33
C ALA A 8 29.59 18.97 -110.82
N ALA A 9 30.69 19.58 -110.36
CA ALA A 9 31.04 19.63 -108.94
C ALA A 9 29.98 20.38 -108.10
N GLN A 10 29.48 21.51 -108.60
CA GLN A 10 28.42 22.27 -107.93
C GLN A 10 27.10 21.50 -107.88
N SER A 11 26.73 20.82 -108.97
CA SER A 11 25.55 19.95 -109.02
C SER A 11 25.66 18.80 -108.01
N LEU A 12 26.80 18.11 -107.98
CA LEU A 12 27.04 17.00 -107.06
C LEU A 12 27.03 17.46 -105.59
N ARG A 13 27.51 18.68 -105.33
CA ARG A 13 27.42 19.30 -104.00
C ARG A 13 25.98 19.58 -103.60
N ALA A 14 25.20 20.20 -104.48
CA ALA A 14 23.79 20.49 -104.21
C ALA A 14 22.98 19.20 -103.98
N GLU A 15 23.30 18.15 -104.73
CA GLU A 15 22.73 16.80 -104.55
C GLU A 15 23.14 16.19 -103.20
N ALA A 16 24.41 16.27 -102.82
CA ALA A 16 24.90 15.81 -101.52
C ALA A 16 24.25 16.57 -100.35
N ASP A 17 24.09 17.89 -100.48
CA ASP A 17 23.37 18.74 -99.52
C ASP A 17 21.89 18.35 -99.43
N GLY A 18 21.26 18.01 -100.56
CA GLY A 18 19.89 17.50 -100.62
C GLY A 18 19.74 16.16 -99.89
N TYR A 19 20.66 15.22 -100.11
CA TYR A 19 20.69 13.93 -99.39
C TYR A 19 20.94 14.09 -97.88
N TYR A 20 21.74 15.08 -97.50
CA TYR A 20 21.97 15.40 -96.09
C TYR A 20 20.70 15.91 -95.41
N GLN A 21 19.98 16.83 -96.07
CA GLN A 21 18.73 17.39 -95.56
C GLN A 21 17.59 16.36 -95.54
N SER A 22 17.56 15.41 -96.47
CA SER A 22 16.56 14.34 -96.52
C SER A 22 16.84 13.18 -95.56
N GLY A 23 17.92 13.25 -94.77
CA GLY A 23 18.30 12.21 -93.80
C GLY A 23 18.90 10.95 -94.43
N GLN A 24 19.21 10.98 -95.73
CA GLN A 24 19.84 9.87 -96.45
C GLN A 24 21.36 9.89 -96.26
N TYR A 25 21.82 9.75 -95.02
CA TYR A 25 23.21 9.98 -94.63
C TYR A 25 24.23 9.06 -95.31
N ALA A 26 23.84 7.83 -95.66
CA ALA A 26 24.70 6.92 -96.41
C ALA A 26 24.96 7.43 -97.84
N GLN A 27 23.92 7.97 -98.50
CA GLN A 27 24.01 8.54 -99.84
C GLN A 27 24.71 9.91 -99.82
N ALA A 28 24.43 10.72 -98.79
CA ALA A 28 25.12 11.99 -98.56
C ALA A 28 26.63 11.79 -98.33
N SER A 29 27.03 10.84 -97.46
CA SER A 29 28.43 10.49 -97.22
C SER A 29 29.15 10.04 -98.50
N GLN A 30 28.49 9.24 -99.34
CA GLN A 30 29.04 8.79 -100.62
C GLN A 30 29.20 9.96 -101.60
N ALA A 31 28.19 10.82 -101.74
CA ALA A 31 28.23 11.97 -102.64
C ALA A 31 29.30 13.00 -102.21
N TYR A 32 29.44 13.29 -100.92
CA TYR A 32 30.50 14.15 -100.39
C TYR A 32 31.90 13.51 -100.52
N SER A 33 32.04 12.21 -100.27
CA SER A 33 33.31 11.50 -100.46
C SER A 33 33.74 11.55 -101.93
N ARG A 34 32.79 11.41 -102.86
CA ARG A 34 33.01 11.53 -104.31
C ARG A 34 33.39 12.95 -104.71
N LEU A 35 32.74 13.95 -104.12
CA LEU A 35 33.06 15.36 -104.32
C LEU A 35 34.52 15.68 -103.89
N LEU A 36 34.98 15.11 -102.77
CA LEU A 36 36.35 15.24 -102.28
C LEU A 36 37.38 14.44 -103.09
N SER A 37 37.00 13.33 -103.73
CA SER A 37 37.95 12.51 -104.51
C SER A 37 38.07 12.94 -105.96
N GLU A 38 36.95 13.28 -106.63
CA GLU A 38 36.91 13.57 -108.07
C GLU A 38 37.02 15.07 -108.37
N PHE A 39 36.58 15.94 -107.46
CA PHE A 39 36.42 17.37 -107.71
C PHE A 39 37.19 18.28 -106.74
N ARG A 40 38.10 17.73 -105.92
CA ARG A 40 38.86 18.49 -104.90
C ARG A 40 39.53 19.75 -105.44
N GLN A 41 40.10 19.66 -106.64
CA GLN A 41 40.83 20.75 -107.31
C GLN A 41 39.95 21.93 -107.71
N TYR A 42 38.62 21.79 -107.65
CA TYR A 42 37.65 22.81 -107.99
C TYR A 42 36.92 23.40 -106.77
N LEU A 43 37.29 22.98 -105.56
CA LEU A 43 36.72 23.46 -104.29
C LEU A 43 37.68 24.43 -103.60
N ALA A 44 37.14 25.42 -102.90
CA ALA A 44 37.94 26.27 -102.03
C ALA A 44 38.41 25.49 -100.77
N PRO A 45 39.55 25.86 -100.17
CA PRO A 45 40.07 25.20 -98.96
C PRO A 45 39.07 25.15 -97.79
N GLU A 46 38.28 26.20 -97.62
CA GLU A 46 37.22 26.29 -96.60
C GLU A 46 36.07 25.30 -96.86
N GLU A 47 35.73 25.10 -98.14
CA GLU A 47 34.70 24.16 -98.55
C GLU A 47 35.15 22.71 -98.35
N ILE A 48 36.43 22.43 -98.59
CA ILE A 48 37.02 21.12 -98.33
C ILE A 48 36.90 20.77 -96.84
N GLY A 49 37.26 21.70 -95.94
CA GLY A 49 37.13 21.48 -94.50
C GLY A 49 35.68 21.26 -94.05
N MET A 50 34.74 22.03 -94.60
CA MET A 50 33.30 21.84 -94.34
C MET A 50 32.81 20.46 -94.80
N ILE A 51 33.20 20.03 -96.01
CA ILE A 51 32.78 18.75 -96.59
C ILE A 51 33.41 17.58 -95.83
N GLU A 52 34.70 17.67 -95.45
CA GLU A 52 35.36 16.66 -94.62
C GLU A 52 34.68 16.51 -93.24
N GLY A 53 34.27 17.63 -92.63
CA GLY A 53 33.46 17.63 -91.40
C GLY A 53 32.13 16.89 -91.58
N ARG A 54 31.38 17.19 -92.66
CA ARG A 54 30.11 16.52 -92.97
C ARG A 54 30.27 15.04 -93.29
N VAL A 55 31.36 14.63 -93.94
CA VAL A 55 31.65 13.20 -94.17
C VAL A 55 31.88 12.47 -92.85
N ASN A 56 32.61 13.06 -91.92
CA ASN A 56 32.86 12.44 -90.62
C ASN A 56 31.57 12.37 -89.77
N GLU A 57 30.77 13.44 -89.78
CA GLU A 57 29.46 13.50 -89.12
C GLU A 57 28.50 12.45 -89.69
N THR A 58 28.29 12.42 -91.02
CA THR A 58 27.42 11.44 -91.67
C THR A 58 27.89 9.99 -91.50
N ARG A 59 29.21 9.74 -91.52
CA ARG A 59 29.76 8.40 -91.21
C ARG A 59 29.54 8.00 -89.76
N SER A 60 29.67 8.94 -88.80
CA SER A 60 29.40 8.65 -87.39
C SER A 60 27.92 8.29 -87.16
N ILE A 61 27.01 9.01 -87.84
CA ILE A 61 25.57 8.75 -87.80
C ILE A 61 25.24 7.40 -88.46
N ALA A 62 25.85 7.09 -89.60
CA ALA A 62 25.63 5.85 -90.33
C ALA A 62 26.19 4.61 -89.62
N LEU A 63 27.34 4.73 -88.94
CA LEU A 63 27.98 3.63 -88.20
C LEU A 63 27.28 3.31 -86.87
N GLN A 64 26.63 4.28 -86.25
CA GLN A 64 25.88 4.08 -85.00
C GLN A 64 24.40 3.71 -85.22
N GLY A 65 23.92 3.66 -86.46
CA GLY A 65 22.53 3.29 -86.76
C GLY A 65 21.48 4.19 -86.08
N GLY A 66 21.83 5.44 -85.78
CA GLY A 66 21.12 6.30 -84.83
C GLY A 66 20.39 7.48 -85.47
N GLN A 67 19.25 7.83 -84.88
CA GLN A 67 18.53 9.09 -85.09
C GLN A 67 19.47 10.31 -84.89
N PRO A 68 19.24 11.44 -85.57
CA PRO A 68 20.08 12.62 -85.44
C PRO A 68 20.18 13.08 -83.98
N ILE A 69 21.40 13.44 -83.53
CA ILE A 69 21.73 13.89 -82.16
C ILE A 69 20.73 14.96 -81.66
N SER A 70 20.26 15.85 -82.56
CA SER A 70 19.28 16.90 -82.26
C SER A 70 17.87 16.39 -81.87
N GLU A 71 17.49 15.18 -82.26
CA GLU A 71 16.19 14.59 -81.91
C GLU A 71 16.25 13.91 -80.54
N VAL A 72 17.36 13.23 -80.24
CA VAL A 72 17.61 12.62 -78.93
C VAL A 72 17.73 13.68 -77.83
N GLU A 73 18.38 14.81 -78.10
CA GLU A 73 18.46 15.93 -77.15
C GLU A 73 17.10 16.61 -76.93
N ARG A 74 16.29 16.78 -77.98
CA ARG A 74 14.91 17.29 -77.84
C ARG A 74 14.03 16.36 -77.01
N GLN A 75 14.11 15.04 -77.25
CA GLN A 75 13.36 14.07 -76.44
C GLN A 75 13.80 14.09 -74.98
N ARG A 76 15.11 14.19 -74.71
CA ARG A 76 15.62 14.35 -73.33
C ARG A 76 15.11 15.62 -72.67
N GLN A 77 15.09 16.75 -73.38
CA GLN A 77 14.57 18.01 -72.84
C GLN A 77 13.08 17.94 -72.50
N VAL A 78 12.26 17.33 -73.37
CA VAL A 78 10.82 17.18 -73.12
C VAL A 78 10.57 16.31 -71.88
N GLU A 79 11.30 15.20 -71.74
CA GLU A 79 11.12 14.31 -70.59
C GLU A 79 11.62 14.96 -69.28
N ASN A 80 12.74 15.69 -69.33
CA ASN A 80 13.24 16.50 -68.22
C ASN A 80 12.20 17.54 -67.77
N GLN A 81 11.59 18.28 -68.70
CA GLN A 81 10.52 19.24 -68.38
C GLN A 81 9.31 18.56 -67.74
N ARG A 82 8.92 17.38 -68.24
CA ARG A 82 7.80 16.62 -67.66
C ARG A 82 8.09 16.20 -66.23
N ILE A 83 9.25 15.61 -65.97
CA ILE A 83 9.66 15.16 -64.64
C ILE A 83 9.80 16.34 -63.68
N SER A 84 10.36 17.46 -64.15
CA SER A 84 10.49 18.69 -63.35
C SER A 84 9.13 19.26 -62.94
N ALA A 85 8.16 19.26 -63.86
CA ALA A 85 6.80 19.71 -63.57
C ALA A 85 6.09 18.78 -62.58
N GLU A 86 6.25 17.46 -62.73
CA GLU A 86 5.71 16.48 -61.79
C GLU A 86 6.34 16.61 -60.39
N PHE A 87 7.66 16.83 -60.32
CA PHE A 87 8.37 17.09 -59.07
C PHE A 87 7.86 18.35 -58.36
N ALA A 88 7.73 19.47 -59.10
CA ALA A 88 7.21 20.72 -58.55
C ALA A 88 5.78 20.55 -58.01
N ASN A 89 4.92 19.86 -58.75
CA ASN A 89 3.56 19.55 -58.32
C ASN A 89 3.52 18.69 -57.04
N LEU A 90 4.40 17.70 -56.91
CA LEU A 90 4.50 16.89 -55.69
C LEU A 90 4.95 17.71 -54.49
N LEU A 91 5.91 18.63 -54.66
CA LEU A 91 6.35 19.51 -53.59
C LEU A 91 5.28 20.54 -53.20
N GLU A 92 4.54 21.08 -54.16
CA GLU A 92 3.43 22.01 -53.89
C GLU A 92 2.30 21.33 -53.11
N GLN A 93 1.93 20.10 -53.51
CA GLN A 93 0.97 19.29 -52.77
C GLN A 93 1.48 18.94 -51.36
N ALA A 94 2.78 18.65 -51.22
CA ALA A 94 3.37 18.40 -49.92
C ALA A 94 3.30 19.64 -49.02
N ASP A 95 3.54 20.84 -49.57
CA ASP A 95 3.46 22.10 -48.83
C ASP A 95 2.03 22.42 -48.40
N THR A 96 1.06 22.18 -49.28
CA THR A 96 -0.37 22.33 -48.96
C THR A 96 -0.78 21.37 -47.85
N ALA A 97 -0.44 20.08 -47.96
CA ALA A 97 -0.71 19.09 -46.92
C ALA A 97 -0.06 19.49 -45.58
N LEU A 98 1.17 20.03 -45.61
CA LEU A 98 1.87 20.49 -44.42
C LEU A 98 1.18 21.70 -43.77
N ASN A 99 0.66 22.63 -44.58
CA ASN A 99 -0.09 23.80 -44.12
C ASN A 99 -1.45 23.41 -43.53
N GLU A 100 -2.09 22.38 -44.06
CA GLU A 100 -3.32 21.77 -43.52
C GLU A 100 -3.07 20.96 -42.23
N GLY A 101 -1.80 20.66 -41.92
CA GLY A 101 -1.40 19.90 -40.75
C GLY A 101 -1.32 18.38 -40.97
N ASP A 102 -1.51 17.91 -42.20
CA ASP A 102 -1.27 16.52 -42.61
C ASP A 102 0.23 16.27 -42.85
N THR A 103 0.96 16.08 -41.76
CA THR A 103 2.40 15.79 -41.80
C THR A 103 2.71 14.43 -42.43
N ASP A 104 1.77 13.48 -42.39
CA ASP A 104 1.95 12.16 -43.00
C ASP A 104 1.76 12.20 -44.52
N GLY A 105 0.75 12.91 -45.00
CA GLY A 105 0.54 13.19 -46.41
C GLY A 105 1.72 13.94 -47.02
N ALA A 106 2.14 15.03 -46.38
CA ALA A 106 3.30 15.81 -46.81
C ALA A 106 4.58 14.94 -46.89
N GLY A 107 4.84 14.11 -45.88
CA GLY A 107 6.01 13.22 -45.87
C GLY A 107 6.00 12.17 -46.99
N ARG A 108 4.83 11.59 -47.29
CA ARG A 108 4.69 10.64 -48.43
C ARG A 108 4.93 11.33 -49.77
N LEU A 109 4.39 12.54 -49.96
CA LEU A 109 4.55 13.31 -51.19
C LEU A 109 5.99 13.74 -51.42
N SER A 110 6.69 14.23 -50.39
CA SER A 110 8.11 14.58 -50.50
C SER A 110 9.00 13.37 -50.77
N SER A 111 8.69 12.22 -50.17
CA SER A 111 9.43 10.97 -50.45
C SER A 111 9.20 10.47 -51.87
N ARG A 112 7.99 10.63 -52.40
CA ARG A 112 7.68 10.33 -53.80
C ARG A 112 8.41 11.27 -54.77
N ALA A 113 8.51 12.56 -54.43
CA ALA A 113 9.27 13.53 -55.20
C ALA A 113 10.77 13.17 -55.27
N LEU A 114 11.36 12.73 -54.14
CA LEU A 114 12.74 12.27 -54.10
C LEU A 114 12.95 11.02 -54.98
N ALA A 115 12.08 10.01 -54.84
CA ALA A 115 12.14 8.79 -55.64
C ALA A 115 11.94 9.06 -57.14
N LEU A 116 11.11 10.06 -57.50
CA LEU A 116 10.92 10.47 -58.90
C LEU A 116 12.24 10.95 -59.52
N ILE A 117 13.03 11.75 -58.79
CA ILE A 117 14.33 12.24 -59.27
C ILE A 117 15.36 11.11 -59.30
N GLU A 118 15.44 10.28 -58.27
CA GLU A 118 16.38 9.15 -58.19
C GLU A 118 16.18 8.13 -59.32
N ASN A 119 14.93 7.87 -59.71
CA ASN A 119 14.63 6.94 -60.80
C ASN A 119 14.91 7.53 -62.19
N ASN A 120 15.09 8.85 -62.32
CA ASN A 120 15.21 9.54 -63.61
C ASN A 120 16.51 10.37 -63.74
N GLU A 121 17.54 10.09 -62.94
CA GLU A 121 18.79 10.85 -62.91
C GLU A 121 19.47 10.99 -64.28
N SER A 122 19.33 10.00 -65.16
CA SER A 122 19.92 9.98 -66.49
C SER A 122 19.42 11.09 -67.44
N TYR A 123 18.29 11.73 -67.11
CA TYR A 123 17.68 12.81 -67.88
C TYR A 123 18.15 14.22 -67.46
N PHE A 124 18.95 14.31 -66.39
CA PHE A 124 19.37 15.56 -65.77
C PHE A 124 20.90 15.70 -65.75
N ALA A 125 21.38 16.93 -65.61
CA ALA A 125 22.76 17.19 -65.24
C ALA A 125 22.96 16.90 -63.74
N GLN A 126 24.16 16.44 -63.35
CA GLN A 126 24.44 16.09 -61.95
C GLN A 126 24.12 17.22 -60.97
N SER A 127 24.49 18.45 -61.30
CA SER A 127 24.21 19.64 -60.48
C SER A 127 22.72 19.91 -60.28
N GLU A 128 21.88 19.52 -61.23
CA GLU A 128 20.43 19.71 -61.15
C GLU A 128 19.77 18.62 -60.30
N VAL A 129 20.24 17.36 -60.42
CA VAL A 129 19.85 16.27 -59.52
C VAL A 129 20.15 16.63 -58.08
N ASP A 130 21.36 17.12 -57.80
CA ASP A 130 21.78 17.48 -56.45
C ASP A 130 20.89 18.61 -55.88
N ARG A 131 20.53 19.60 -56.70
CA ARG A 131 19.61 20.68 -56.30
C ARG A 131 18.20 20.16 -55.98
N LEU A 132 17.63 19.33 -56.84
CA LEU A 132 16.27 18.79 -56.67
C LEU A 132 16.20 17.84 -55.46
N LYS A 133 17.24 17.01 -55.25
CA LYS A 133 17.34 16.18 -54.05
C LYS A 133 17.42 17.03 -52.78
N ALA A 134 18.23 18.09 -52.78
CA ALA A 134 18.33 19.00 -51.64
C ALA A 134 16.98 19.67 -51.32
N GLU A 135 16.20 20.03 -52.34
CA GLU A 135 14.87 20.64 -52.17
C GLU A 135 13.85 19.66 -51.55
N ALA A 136 13.80 18.41 -52.05
CA ALA A 136 12.95 17.37 -51.47
C ALA A 136 13.35 17.02 -50.03
N GLN A 137 14.66 16.97 -49.73
CA GLN A 137 15.18 16.75 -48.38
C GLN A 137 14.86 17.91 -47.43
N ALA A 138 14.96 19.16 -47.90
CA ALA A 138 14.54 20.33 -47.12
C ALA A 138 13.04 20.27 -46.79
N MET A 139 12.21 19.80 -47.73
CA MET A 139 10.80 19.59 -47.47
C MET A 139 10.55 18.49 -46.42
N GLN A 140 11.24 17.35 -46.50
CA GLN A 140 11.17 16.31 -45.46
C GLN A 140 11.57 16.84 -44.07
N GLN A 141 12.63 17.64 -43.98
CA GLN A 141 13.04 18.26 -42.70
C GLN A 141 11.97 19.19 -42.13
N ARG A 142 11.28 19.98 -42.99
CA ARG A 142 10.14 20.81 -42.58
C ARG A 142 8.99 19.96 -42.04
N VAL A 143 8.67 18.86 -42.71
CA VAL A 143 7.64 17.89 -42.27
C VAL A 143 7.98 17.32 -40.90
N ASP A 144 9.22 16.85 -40.69
CA ASP A 144 9.65 16.25 -39.43
C ASP A 144 9.72 17.26 -38.27
N ALA A 145 10.09 18.52 -38.56
CA ALA A 145 10.01 19.59 -37.57
C ALA A 145 8.55 19.84 -37.14
N ARG A 146 7.63 19.91 -38.11
CA ARG A 146 6.20 20.11 -37.85
C ARG A 146 5.56 18.95 -37.10
N ARG A 147 5.91 17.70 -37.46
CA ARG A 147 5.44 16.49 -36.77
C ARG A 147 5.83 16.51 -35.29
N ARG A 148 7.10 16.76 -34.99
CA ARG A 148 7.58 16.88 -33.60
C ARG A 148 6.89 18.02 -32.83
N GLN A 149 6.61 19.13 -33.50
CA GLN A 149 5.86 20.24 -32.89
C GLN A 149 4.42 19.84 -32.55
N GLN A 150 3.73 19.10 -33.42
CA GLN A 150 2.39 18.58 -33.15
C GLN A 150 2.40 17.55 -32.02
N GLU A 151 3.34 16.59 -32.03
CA GLU A 151 3.47 15.58 -30.98
C GLU A 151 3.68 16.22 -29.61
N THR A 152 4.58 17.20 -29.51
CA THR A 152 4.83 17.92 -28.26
C THR A 152 3.62 18.74 -27.80
N ALA A 153 2.92 19.41 -28.72
CA ALA A 153 1.70 20.16 -28.40
C ALA A 153 0.55 19.23 -27.93
N ASN A 154 0.38 18.10 -28.59
CA ASN A 154 -0.62 17.09 -28.24
C ASN A 154 -0.31 16.47 -26.87
N ALA A 155 0.96 16.09 -26.64
CA ALA A 155 1.41 15.57 -25.35
C ALA A 155 1.22 16.58 -24.21
N ALA A 156 1.50 17.86 -24.45
CA ALA A 156 1.27 18.92 -23.46
C ALA A 156 -0.23 19.12 -23.16
N THR A 157 -1.08 19.07 -24.19
CA THR A 157 -2.54 19.17 -24.05
C THR A 157 -3.10 18.00 -23.25
N GLU A 158 -2.65 16.78 -23.56
CA GLU A 158 -3.07 15.57 -22.85
C GLU A 158 -2.59 15.57 -21.39
N ALA A 159 -1.34 15.99 -21.14
CA ALA A 159 -0.81 16.14 -19.79
C ALA A 159 -1.60 17.18 -18.98
N ALA A 160 -1.99 18.30 -19.60
CA ALA A 160 -2.83 19.31 -18.97
C ALA A 160 -4.24 18.77 -18.64
N ARG A 161 -4.85 18.02 -19.57
CA ARG A 161 -6.14 17.35 -19.36
C ARG A 161 -6.10 16.37 -18.19
N LEU A 162 -5.11 15.48 -18.18
CA LEU A 162 -4.92 14.49 -17.11
C LEU A 162 -4.67 15.16 -15.75
N ARG A 163 -3.90 16.24 -15.73
CA ARG A 163 -3.66 17.02 -14.50
C ARG A 163 -4.94 17.67 -13.99
N GLN A 164 -5.75 18.25 -14.87
CA GLN A 164 -7.04 18.84 -14.49
C GLN A 164 -7.99 17.77 -13.95
N GLU A 165 -8.09 16.62 -14.62
CA GLU A 165 -8.92 15.50 -14.16
C GLU A 165 -8.44 14.92 -12.82
N ALA A 166 -7.14 14.95 -12.53
CA ALA A 166 -6.60 14.55 -11.23
C ALA A 166 -7.00 15.55 -10.14
N LEU A 167 -6.85 16.85 -10.38
CA LEU A 167 -7.27 17.90 -9.45
C LEU A 167 -8.78 17.87 -9.19
N ASP A 168 -9.59 17.68 -10.23
CA ASP A 168 -11.04 17.58 -10.10
C ASP A 168 -11.45 16.34 -9.30
N ARG A 169 -10.78 15.20 -9.51
CA ARG A 169 -11.01 13.97 -8.72
C ARG A 169 -10.64 14.17 -7.26
N GLU A 170 -9.50 14.78 -6.98
CA GLU A 170 -9.06 15.08 -5.62
C GLU A 170 -10.02 16.05 -4.92
N GLY A 171 -10.45 17.11 -5.62
CA GLY A 171 -11.43 18.07 -5.12
C GLY A 171 -12.79 17.43 -4.81
N ARG A 172 -13.28 16.53 -5.67
CA ARG A 172 -14.53 15.76 -5.42
C ARG A 172 -14.38 14.85 -4.21
N ALA A 173 -13.29 14.08 -4.12
CA ALA A 173 -13.04 13.20 -2.98
C ALA A 173 -12.91 13.98 -1.66
N ALA A 174 -12.28 15.17 -1.68
CA ALA A 174 -12.23 16.06 -0.51
C ALA A 174 -13.63 16.58 -0.13
N ALA A 175 -14.43 17.03 -1.11
CA ALA A 175 -15.79 17.52 -0.87
C ALA A 175 -16.72 16.42 -0.33
N GLU A 176 -16.60 15.20 -0.85
CA GLU A 176 -17.34 14.02 -0.36
C GLU A 176 -16.96 13.69 1.09
N ARG A 177 -15.66 13.64 1.41
CA ARG A 177 -15.19 13.45 2.79
C ARG A 177 -15.74 14.52 3.73
N GLU A 178 -15.69 15.79 3.34
CA GLU A 178 -16.25 16.89 4.13
C GLU A 178 -17.77 16.78 4.31
N SER A 179 -18.50 16.34 3.28
CA SER A 179 -19.94 16.08 3.38
C SER A 179 -20.25 14.94 4.35
N GLN A 180 -19.49 13.85 4.28
CA GLN A 180 -19.61 12.72 5.19
C GLN A 180 -19.31 13.14 6.64
N LYS A 181 -18.24 13.92 6.88
CA LYS A 181 -17.94 14.47 8.21
C LYS A 181 -19.09 15.30 8.75
N ARG A 182 -19.66 16.22 7.95
CA ARG A 182 -20.83 17.02 8.36
C ARG A 182 -22.04 16.17 8.71
N GLU A 183 -22.29 15.09 7.96
CA GLU A 183 -23.39 14.17 8.25
C GLU A 183 -23.18 13.42 9.57
N LEU A 184 -21.98 12.88 9.78
CA LEU A 184 -21.62 12.23 11.03
C LEU A 184 -21.75 13.19 12.22
N LEU A 185 -21.34 14.45 12.08
CA LEU A 185 -21.52 15.47 13.10
C LEU A 185 -22.99 15.74 13.44
N ARG A 186 -23.89 15.72 12.44
CA ARG A 186 -25.33 15.83 12.69
C ARG A 186 -25.84 14.63 13.48
N ARG A 187 -25.37 13.42 13.14
CA ARG A 187 -25.72 12.19 13.86
C ARG A 187 -25.22 12.20 15.31
N VAL A 188 -24.01 12.68 15.57
CA VAL A 188 -23.48 12.85 16.93
C VAL A 188 -24.41 13.73 17.77
N ARG A 189 -24.88 14.86 17.21
CA ARG A 189 -25.82 15.74 17.91
C ARG A 189 -27.17 15.08 18.18
N ALA A 190 -27.69 14.29 17.25
CA ALA A 190 -28.93 13.53 17.47
C ALA A 190 -28.77 12.53 18.63
N LEU A 191 -27.67 11.76 18.64
CA LEU A 191 -27.36 10.81 19.71
C LEU A 191 -27.15 11.51 21.06
N GLN A 192 -26.55 12.71 21.06
CA GLN A 192 -26.42 13.53 22.26
C GLN A 192 -27.80 13.96 22.80
N MET A 193 -28.75 14.31 21.93
CA MET A 193 -30.13 14.62 22.34
C MET A 193 -30.85 13.40 22.91
N GLU A 194 -30.54 12.21 22.42
CA GLU A 194 -31.05 10.93 22.91
C GLU A 194 -30.32 10.42 24.18
N GLN A 195 -29.28 11.12 24.64
CA GLN A 195 -28.38 10.71 25.73
C GLN A 195 -27.62 9.40 25.47
N ASP A 196 -27.54 8.94 24.21
CA ASP A 196 -26.71 7.81 23.82
C ASP A 196 -25.27 8.26 23.58
N TYR A 197 -24.55 8.49 24.69
CA TYR A 197 -23.17 8.97 24.66
C TYR A 197 -22.19 7.92 24.10
N ASP A 198 -22.47 6.64 24.30
CA ASP A 198 -21.65 5.54 23.75
C ASP A 198 -21.75 5.48 22.23
N GLY A 199 -22.96 5.54 21.69
CA GLY A 199 -23.18 5.64 20.24
C GLY A 199 -22.56 6.92 19.66
N ALA A 200 -22.71 8.06 20.35
CA ALA A 200 -22.14 9.32 19.91
C ALA A 200 -20.60 9.27 19.82
N LEU A 201 -19.93 8.65 20.81
CA LEU A 201 -18.47 8.45 20.79
C LEU A 201 -18.01 7.55 19.65
N GLN A 202 -18.75 6.47 19.35
CA GLN A 202 -18.42 5.61 18.19
C GLN A 202 -18.51 6.38 16.86
N VAL A 203 -19.48 7.28 16.71
CA VAL A 203 -19.60 8.11 15.51
C VAL A 203 -18.48 9.15 15.44
N ILE A 204 -18.05 9.70 16.58
CA ILE A 204 -16.86 10.58 16.62
C ILE A 204 -15.59 9.84 16.20
N ASP A 205 -15.38 8.60 16.67
CA ASP A 205 -14.22 7.81 16.26
C ASP A 205 -14.22 7.56 14.75
N GLN A 206 -15.38 7.44 14.10
CA GLN A 206 -15.48 7.39 12.63
C GLN A 206 -15.04 8.69 11.96
N ILE A 207 -15.38 9.85 12.54
CA ILE A 207 -14.93 11.15 12.04
C ILE A 207 -13.40 11.26 12.17
N LEU A 208 -12.85 10.89 13.32
CA LEU A 208 -11.41 10.92 13.58
C LEU A 208 -10.63 9.89 12.74
N PHE A 209 -11.28 8.80 12.32
CA PHE A 209 -10.70 7.89 11.33
C PHE A 209 -10.58 8.54 9.94
N LEU A 210 -11.56 9.37 9.54
CA LEU A 210 -11.52 10.12 8.28
C LEU A 210 -10.53 11.30 8.34
N ASP A 211 -10.46 11.97 9.49
CA ASP A 211 -9.61 13.11 9.76
C ASP A 211 -9.16 13.13 11.23
N PRO A 212 -7.95 12.60 11.54
CA PRO A 212 -7.45 12.49 12.90
C PRO A 212 -7.27 13.84 13.62
N ASN A 213 -7.19 14.94 12.87
CA ASN A 213 -6.97 16.28 13.41
C ASN A 213 -8.22 17.16 13.35
N ASP A 214 -9.40 16.58 13.13
CA ASP A 214 -10.65 17.32 13.13
C ASP A 214 -10.92 17.92 14.53
N VAL A 215 -10.73 19.24 14.63
CA VAL A 215 -10.82 19.98 15.90
C VAL A 215 -12.21 19.85 16.53
N ALA A 216 -13.27 19.81 15.70
CA ALA A 216 -14.64 19.71 16.21
C ALA A 216 -14.89 18.32 16.82
N ALA A 217 -14.45 17.25 16.14
CA ALA A 217 -14.59 15.89 16.63
C ALA A 217 -13.80 15.64 17.91
N LEU A 218 -12.55 16.10 17.99
CA LEU A 218 -11.73 16.00 19.21
C LEU A 218 -12.40 16.70 20.40
N PHE A 219 -12.85 17.94 20.19
CA PHE A 219 -13.51 18.70 21.24
C PHE A 219 -14.82 18.04 21.71
N MET A 220 -15.64 17.55 20.77
CA MET A 220 -16.87 16.84 21.11
C MET A 220 -16.61 15.51 21.83
N ARG A 221 -15.50 14.81 21.50
CA ARG A 221 -15.09 13.58 22.19
C ARG A 221 -14.91 13.83 23.68
N ASP A 222 -14.14 14.85 24.02
CA ASP A 222 -13.83 15.19 25.41
C ASP A 222 -15.11 15.55 26.17
N ILE A 223 -15.96 16.41 25.59
CA ILE A 223 -17.24 16.79 26.20
C ILE A 223 -18.17 15.59 26.40
N LEU A 224 -18.27 14.69 25.43
CA LEU A 224 -19.16 13.53 25.53
C LEU A 224 -18.65 12.53 26.57
N ILE A 225 -17.33 12.33 26.67
CA ILE A 225 -16.72 11.50 27.71
C ILE A 225 -17.05 12.09 29.09
N ASP A 226 -16.81 13.38 29.29
CA ASP A 226 -17.08 14.06 30.57
C ASP A 226 -18.57 13.99 30.93
N THR A 227 -19.45 14.25 29.95
CA THR A 227 -20.90 14.20 30.14
C THR A 227 -21.37 12.79 30.48
N LYS A 228 -20.85 11.76 29.79
CA LYS A 228 -21.17 10.36 30.07
C LYS A 228 -20.83 9.99 31.52
N TYR A 229 -19.61 10.33 31.96
CA TYR A 229 -19.19 10.05 33.33
C TYR A 229 -20.00 10.83 34.35
N TYR A 230 -20.33 12.09 34.05
CA TYR A 230 -21.17 12.91 34.93
C TYR A 230 -22.58 12.31 35.11
N VAL A 231 -23.22 11.89 34.02
CA VAL A 231 -24.55 11.26 34.07
C VAL A 231 -24.49 9.94 34.84
N GLU A 232 -23.52 9.08 34.55
CA GLU A 232 -23.37 7.80 35.23
C GLU A 232 -23.04 7.97 36.71
N TRP A 233 -22.19 8.94 37.06
CA TRP A 233 -21.89 9.28 38.44
C TRP A 233 -23.14 9.70 39.22
N ASN A 234 -23.96 10.59 38.65
CA ASN A 234 -25.20 11.01 39.30
C ASN A 234 -26.19 9.85 39.46
N ARG A 235 -26.32 8.99 38.44
CA ARG A 235 -27.16 7.79 38.51
C ARG A 235 -26.72 6.85 39.64
N LEU A 236 -25.42 6.58 39.74
CA LEU A 236 -24.85 5.72 40.80
C LEU A 236 -24.98 6.36 42.18
N ARG A 237 -24.76 7.68 42.29
CA ARG A 237 -24.93 8.42 43.54
C ARG A 237 -26.37 8.35 44.04
N ASP A 238 -27.34 8.58 43.16
CA ASP A 238 -28.75 8.55 43.52
C ASP A 238 -29.16 7.12 43.93
N ALA A 239 -28.73 6.10 43.16
CA ALA A 239 -28.93 4.69 43.53
C ALA A 239 -28.33 4.35 44.89
N ALA A 240 -27.10 4.81 45.18
CA ALA A 240 -26.43 4.57 46.46
C ALA A 240 -27.19 5.21 47.64
N ILE A 241 -27.73 6.41 47.47
CA ILE A 241 -28.55 7.07 48.49
C ILE A 241 -29.81 6.24 48.79
N PHE A 242 -30.50 5.75 47.76
CA PHE A 242 -31.67 4.90 47.94
C PHE A 242 -31.32 3.57 48.63
N THR A 243 -30.29 2.86 48.16
CA THR A 243 -29.86 1.61 48.77
C THR A 243 -29.41 1.80 50.23
N TYR A 244 -28.70 2.88 50.53
CA TYR A 244 -28.31 3.20 51.91
C TYR A 244 -29.53 3.47 52.79
N THR A 245 -30.53 4.19 52.26
CA THR A 245 -31.77 4.48 52.99
C THR A 245 -32.56 3.21 53.26
N ASP A 246 -32.68 2.32 52.28
CA ASP A 246 -33.34 1.02 52.39
C ASP A 246 -32.68 0.17 53.48
N GLN A 247 -31.35 0.04 53.42
CA GLN A 247 -30.56 -0.66 54.45
C GLN A 247 -30.74 -0.04 55.85
N ALA A 248 -30.83 1.29 55.95
CA ALA A 248 -31.08 1.96 57.22
C ALA A 248 -32.49 1.67 57.76
N MET A 249 -33.50 1.56 56.88
CA MET A 249 -34.87 1.18 57.26
C MET A 249 -34.95 -0.28 57.71
N ASP A 250 -34.33 -1.22 56.99
CA ASP A 250 -34.25 -2.63 57.38
C ASP A 250 -33.62 -2.79 58.77
N ASN A 251 -32.53 -2.05 59.03
CA ASN A 251 -31.87 -2.04 60.33
C ASN A 251 -32.79 -1.49 61.44
N MET A 252 -33.57 -0.43 61.15
CA MET A 252 -34.54 0.10 62.12
C MET A 252 -35.69 -0.87 62.37
N GLU A 253 -36.19 -1.55 61.33
CA GLU A 253 -37.22 -2.58 61.46
C GLU A 253 -36.74 -3.73 62.34
N ALA A 254 -35.49 -4.19 62.16
CA ALA A 254 -34.89 -5.24 62.98
C ALA A 254 -34.74 -4.87 64.47
N LEU A 255 -34.70 -3.58 64.80
CA LEU A 255 -34.69 -3.10 66.19
C LEU A 255 -36.09 -3.06 66.83
N LEU A 256 -37.16 -3.09 66.03
CA LEU A 256 -38.51 -3.14 66.55
C LEU A 256 -38.73 -4.51 67.19
N ALA A 257 -38.87 -4.53 68.51
CA ALA A 257 -39.23 -5.74 69.23
C ALA A 257 -40.54 -6.31 68.65
N PRO A 258 -40.61 -7.62 68.33
CA PRO A 258 -41.81 -8.20 67.77
C PRO A 258 -43.01 -7.95 68.70
N ALA A 259 -44.10 -7.42 68.16
CA ALA A 259 -45.30 -7.07 68.93
C ALA A 259 -46.05 -8.30 69.48
N SER A 260 -45.69 -9.51 69.03
CA SER A 260 -46.14 -10.75 69.64
C SER A 260 -45.48 -10.90 71.01
N ILE A 261 -46.29 -11.08 72.06
CA ILE A 261 -45.80 -11.58 73.36
C ILE A 261 -44.89 -12.76 73.05
N VAL A 262 -43.66 -12.74 73.57
CA VAL A 262 -42.76 -13.90 73.57
C VAL A 262 -43.47 -14.98 74.38
N THR A 263 -44.35 -15.73 73.73
CA THR A 263 -44.97 -16.90 74.31
C THR A 263 -43.94 -18.00 74.19
N PHE A 264 -43.59 -18.56 75.34
CA PHE A 264 -42.83 -19.78 75.35
C PHE A 264 -43.58 -20.82 74.49
N PRO A 265 -42.86 -21.62 73.67
CA PRO A 265 -43.45 -22.75 72.97
C PRO A 265 -44.26 -23.62 73.94
N ALA A 266 -45.34 -24.26 73.47
CA ALA A 266 -46.20 -25.08 74.33
C ALA A 266 -45.43 -26.21 75.06
N ASP A 267 -44.29 -26.62 74.53
CA ASP A 267 -43.38 -27.64 75.05
C ASP A 267 -42.19 -27.07 75.86
N TRP A 268 -42.16 -25.78 76.16
CA TRP A 268 -41.10 -25.17 76.98
C TRP A 268 -40.89 -25.83 78.34
N PRO A 269 -41.90 -26.41 79.03
CA PRO A 269 -41.66 -27.12 80.28
C PRO A 269 -40.79 -28.38 80.06
N GLN A 270 -40.96 -29.07 78.93
CA GLN A 270 -40.16 -30.24 78.57
C GLN A 270 -38.73 -29.86 78.18
N LEU A 271 -38.57 -28.75 77.44
CA LEU A 271 -37.25 -28.20 77.11
C LEU A 271 -36.50 -27.71 78.35
N SER A 272 -37.22 -27.13 79.31
CA SER A 272 -36.64 -26.69 80.58
C SER A 272 -36.25 -27.87 81.46
N PHE A 273 -37.00 -28.96 81.46
CA PHE A 273 -36.60 -30.21 82.12
C PHE A 273 -35.33 -30.80 81.49
N ARG A 274 -35.23 -30.79 80.15
CA ARG A 274 -34.01 -31.22 79.45
C ARG A 274 -32.81 -30.31 79.74
N ARG A 275 -33.03 -29.03 80.03
CA ARG A 275 -32.00 -28.06 80.43
C ARG A 275 -31.75 -28.03 81.94
N GLY A 276 -32.60 -28.69 82.72
CA GLY A 276 -32.82 -28.46 84.14
C GLY A 276 -32.43 -29.63 85.03
N GLU A 277 -31.39 -30.37 84.67
CA GLU A 277 -30.53 -31.01 85.67
C GLU A 277 -29.13 -30.43 85.53
N PRO A 278 -28.68 -29.55 86.44
CA PRO A 278 -27.27 -29.26 86.57
C PRO A 278 -26.62 -30.56 87.08
N THR A 279 -26.05 -31.34 86.17
CA THR A 279 -25.07 -32.36 86.53
C THR A 279 -23.86 -31.58 87.05
N ALA A 280 -23.89 -31.24 88.34
CA ALA A 280 -22.75 -30.76 89.08
C ALA A 280 -21.60 -31.72 88.79
N TYR A 281 -20.54 -31.18 88.16
CA TYR A 281 -19.22 -31.80 87.97
C TYR A 281 -19.24 -33.33 88.07
N ALA A 282 -19.72 -34.01 87.04
CA ALA A 282 -19.46 -35.43 86.92
C ALA A 282 -17.95 -35.58 86.70
N ASP A 283 -17.23 -35.94 87.77
CA ASP A 283 -15.81 -36.27 87.69
C ASP A 283 -15.57 -37.25 86.54
N SER A 284 -14.46 -37.04 85.82
CA SER A 284 -14.09 -37.90 84.71
C SER A 284 -14.12 -39.37 85.15
N PRO A 285 -14.48 -40.31 84.26
CA PRO A 285 -14.37 -41.74 84.56
C PRO A 285 -12.99 -42.13 85.12
N GLU A 286 -11.95 -41.41 84.70
CA GLU A 286 -10.57 -41.54 85.16
C GLU A 286 -10.42 -41.08 86.62
N ASN A 287 -10.90 -39.88 86.98
CA ASN A 287 -10.86 -39.39 88.36
C ASN A 287 -11.61 -40.32 89.32
N ARG A 288 -12.77 -40.83 88.91
CA ARG A 288 -13.54 -41.79 89.73
C ARG A 288 -12.81 -43.10 89.96
N ARG A 289 -12.04 -43.60 88.99
CA ARG A 289 -11.23 -44.81 89.14
C ARG A 289 -10.09 -44.60 90.14
N VAL A 290 -9.38 -43.48 90.04
CA VAL A 290 -8.26 -43.16 90.96
C VAL A 290 -8.77 -42.99 92.39
N LEU A 291 -9.85 -42.24 92.60
CA LEU A 291 -10.45 -42.08 93.93
C LEU A 291 -10.92 -43.42 94.52
N ALA A 292 -11.58 -44.26 93.73
CA ALA A 292 -11.97 -45.60 94.18
C ALA A 292 -10.75 -46.48 94.54
N GLN A 293 -9.64 -46.37 93.81
CA GLN A 293 -8.42 -47.12 94.08
C GLN A 293 -7.73 -46.67 95.39
N LEU A 294 -7.73 -45.36 95.67
CA LEU A 294 -7.22 -44.80 96.94
C LEU A 294 -8.08 -45.20 98.14
N GLU A 295 -9.41 -45.28 97.98
CA GLU A 295 -10.32 -45.70 99.05
C GLU A 295 -10.32 -47.22 99.30
N THR A 296 -10.08 -48.03 98.27
CA THR A 296 -10.12 -49.50 98.40
C THR A 296 -8.79 -50.11 98.84
N THR A 297 -7.67 -49.50 98.46
CA THR A 297 -6.33 -50.01 98.82
C THR A 297 -6.05 -49.74 100.30
N ARG A 298 -5.89 -50.80 101.10
CA ARG A 298 -5.58 -50.68 102.53
C ARG A 298 -4.15 -51.07 102.83
N ILE A 299 -3.45 -50.23 103.58
CA ILE A 299 -2.04 -50.44 103.92
C ILE A 299 -1.81 -50.25 105.43
N PRO A 300 -0.91 -51.03 106.05
CA PRO A 300 -0.38 -50.70 107.36
C PRO A 300 0.65 -49.57 107.21
N ALA A 301 0.33 -48.37 107.70
CA ALA A 301 1.28 -47.26 107.74
C ALA A 301 2.04 -47.30 109.07
N ASN A 302 3.27 -47.78 109.05
CA ASN A 302 4.17 -47.80 110.22
C ASN A 302 5.46 -47.05 109.85
N PHE A 303 5.41 -45.73 109.89
CA PHE A 303 6.56 -44.86 109.65
C PHE A 303 7.11 -44.41 111.00
N ASN A 304 8.43 -44.53 111.20
CA ASN A 304 9.07 -44.16 112.46
C ASN A 304 10.28 -43.29 112.16
N SER A 305 10.06 -41.97 112.15
CA SER A 305 11.03 -40.96 111.72
C SER A 305 11.58 -41.18 110.31
N ASN A 306 10.72 -41.57 109.37
CA ASN A 306 11.11 -41.70 107.96
C ASN A 306 10.96 -40.35 107.24
N PRO A 307 11.87 -39.97 106.33
CA PRO A 307 11.69 -38.78 105.48
C PRO A 307 10.38 -38.83 104.70
N ILE A 308 9.67 -37.71 104.60
CA ILE A 308 8.38 -37.62 103.87
C ILE A 308 8.50 -38.07 102.41
N GLU A 309 9.62 -37.80 101.74
CA GLU A 309 9.90 -38.27 100.37
C GLU A 309 9.84 -39.80 100.27
N ASN A 310 10.39 -40.51 101.26
CA ASN A 310 10.35 -41.97 101.30
C ASN A 310 8.95 -42.51 101.61
N VAL A 311 8.13 -41.75 102.35
CA VAL A 311 6.73 -42.11 102.62
C VAL A 311 5.90 -42.02 101.34
N ILE A 312 6.04 -40.94 100.58
CA ILE A 312 5.31 -40.76 99.31
C ILE A 312 5.73 -41.83 98.30
N ALA A 313 7.03 -42.09 98.15
CA ALA A 313 7.53 -43.16 97.28
C ALA A 313 7.03 -44.56 97.69
N PHE A 314 6.85 -44.81 98.99
CA PHE A 314 6.24 -46.04 99.47
C PHE A 314 4.75 -46.13 99.09
N LEU A 315 4.00 -45.04 99.20
CA LEU A 315 2.58 -45.00 98.82
C LEU A 315 2.38 -45.19 97.31
N GLU A 316 3.20 -44.54 96.50
CA GLU A 316 3.24 -44.72 95.04
C GLU A 316 3.54 -46.19 94.69
N GLY A 317 4.56 -46.78 95.30
CA GLY A 317 4.94 -48.18 95.05
C GLY A 317 3.86 -49.20 95.43
N VAL A 318 3.09 -48.94 96.49
CA VAL A 318 2.03 -49.87 96.94
C VAL A 318 0.73 -49.68 96.15
N THR A 319 0.36 -48.44 95.81
CA THR A 319 -0.87 -48.15 95.08
C THR A 319 -0.75 -48.28 93.58
N GLN A 320 0.48 -48.19 93.03
CA GLN A 320 0.77 -48.02 91.61
C GLN A 320 0.04 -46.84 90.97
N ILE A 321 -0.28 -45.81 91.77
CA ILE A 321 -0.82 -44.54 91.30
C ILE A 321 0.34 -43.56 91.28
N ASP A 322 0.54 -42.89 90.14
CA ASP A 322 1.54 -41.81 90.00
C ASP A 322 1.20 -40.67 90.96
N MET A 323 2.13 -40.37 91.88
CA MET A 323 1.95 -39.39 92.94
C MET A 323 3.00 -38.28 92.78
N ASP A 324 2.59 -37.17 92.16
CA ASP A 324 3.43 -35.97 92.08
C ASP A 324 3.18 -35.07 93.29
N ALA A 325 4.19 -34.94 94.16
CA ALA A 325 4.13 -34.08 95.32
C ALA A 325 4.63 -32.68 94.95
N ASP A 326 3.78 -31.66 95.18
CA ASP A 326 4.15 -30.26 94.99
C ASP A 326 5.07 -29.80 96.12
N TRP A 327 6.36 -30.08 95.97
CA TRP A 327 7.39 -29.74 96.96
C TRP A 327 7.52 -28.23 97.16
N ASP A 328 7.30 -27.43 96.11
CA ASP A 328 7.39 -25.97 96.20
C ASP A 328 6.27 -25.41 97.09
N ALA A 329 5.05 -25.96 96.99
CA ALA A 329 3.94 -25.60 97.88
C ALA A 329 4.15 -26.10 99.32
N LEU A 330 4.74 -27.29 99.50
CA LEU A 330 5.06 -27.84 100.83
C LEU A 330 6.16 -27.03 101.54
N GLU A 331 7.19 -26.57 100.83
CA GLU A 331 8.24 -25.72 101.38
C GLU A 331 7.69 -24.37 101.87
N GLN A 332 6.69 -23.80 101.17
CA GLN A 332 6.04 -22.55 101.61
C GLN A 332 5.31 -22.67 102.95
N ILE A 333 4.79 -23.85 103.28
CA ILE A 333 4.16 -24.13 104.58
C ILE A 333 5.17 -24.69 105.61
N GLY A 334 6.46 -24.74 105.27
CA GLY A 334 7.55 -25.13 106.15
C GLY A 334 7.76 -26.64 106.26
N VAL A 335 7.36 -27.42 105.25
CA VAL A 335 7.62 -28.87 105.16
C VAL A 335 8.71 -29.13 104.12
N GLU A 336 9.85 -29.67 104.54
CA GLU A 336 10.97 -30.04 103.66
C GLU A 336 10.96 -31.54 103.35
N ARG A 337 11.56 -31.95 102.22
CA ARG A 337 11.63 -33.36 101.77
C ARG A 337 12.20 -34.33 102.81
N GLY A 338 13.10 -33.84 103.66
CA GLY A 338 13.80 -34.61 104.68
C GLY A 338 13.03 -34.74 106.00
N ASP A 339 11.89 -34.06 106.15
CA ASP A 339 11.22 -33.98 107.44
C ASP A 339 10.73 -35.35 107.92
N PRO A 340 11.00 -35.71 109.20
CA PRO A 340 10.69 -37.04 109.70
C PRO A 340 9.20 -37.20 110.00
N VAL A 341 8.55 -38.14 109.30
CA VAL A 341 7.17 -38.56 109.56
C VAL A 341 7.16 -39.77 110.49
N THR A 342 6.41 -39.65 111.59
CA THR A 342 6.10 -40.76 112.50
C THR A 342 4.60 -40.98 112.53
N LEU A 343 4.13 -42.07 111.92
CA LEU A 343 2.72 -42.40 111.79
C LEU A 343 2.52 -43.90 111.96
N GLN A 344 1.60 -44.29 112.83
CA GLN A 344 1.27 -45.68 113.11
C GLN A 344 -0.23 -45.90 112.97
N LEU A 345 -0.65 -46.39 111.81
CA LEU A 345 -2.05 -46.72 111.47
C LEU A 345 -2.14 -48.19 111.05
N THR A 346 -3.10 -48.91 111.65
CA THR A 346 -3.32 -50.32 111.33
C THR A 346 -4.36 -50.46 110.22
N SER A 347 -3.90 -50.78 109.00
CA SER A 347 -4.75 -51.19 107.86
C SER A 347 -5.88 -50.21 107.50
N VAL A 348 -5.52 -48.98 107.15
CA VAL A 348 -6.45 -47.92 106.71
C VAL A 348 -6.37 -47.70 105.18
N PRO A 349 -7.40 -47.13 104.54
CA PRO A 349 -7.34 -46.69 103.14
C PRO A 349 -6.19 -45.70 102.90
N VAL A 350 -5.62 -45.70 101.69
CA VAL A 350 -4.53 -44.76 101.35
C VAL A 350 -4.98 -43.31 101.41
N SER A 351 -6.23 -43.01 101.03
CA SER A 351 -6.80 -41.67 101.22
C SER A 351 -6.71 -41.20 102.68
N THR A 352 -6.97 -42.10 103.63
CA THR A 352 -6.86 -41.80 105.07
C THR A 352 -5.41 -41.64 105.53
N VAL A 353 -4.43 -42.25 104.85
CA VAL A 353 -3.01 -42.04 105.17
C VAL A 353 -2.55 -40.67 104.68
N LEU A 354 -3.00 -40.22 103.51
CA LEU A 354 -2.66 -38.90 102.96
C LEU A 354 -3.30 -37.75 103.75
N ASP A 355 -4.48 -37.97 104.34
CA ASP A 355 -5.19 -36.98 105.15
C ASP A 355 -4.56 -36.73 106.55
N ARG A 356 -3.62 -37.57 107.00
CA ARG A 356 -3.12 -37.62 108.39
C ARG A 356 -1.66 -37.25 108.50
#